data_AF-A0AAP5ID81-F1
#
_entry.id   AF-A0AAP5ID81-F1
#
_cell.length_a   1.000
_cell.length_b   1.000
_cell.length_c   1.000
_cell.angle_alpha   90.00
_cell.angle_beta   90.00
_cell.angle_gamma   90.00
#
_symmetry.space_group_name_H-M   'P 1'
#
loop_
_entity.id
_entity.type
_entity.pdbx_description
1 polymer ?
#
loop_
_entity_poly.entity_id
_entity_poly.type
_entity_poly.pdbx_seq_one_letter_code
_entity_poly.pdbx_strand_id
1 'polypeptide(L)'
;MKCPVCGAIYRPGMGNSQTCRRCKADLSDLIRLHDQAIWYHRQALHLLQLGLYSEAKVNNDQALALYNGNGDFHALAGKLLALEGNFPDAITCWQLALRVDPQNAIASTCLEMISVIRNSA
;
A
#
# COMPACT_ATOMS: atom_id res chain seq x y z
N MET A 1 -6.84 -8.52 -4.15
CA MET A 1 -8.17 -7.86 -4.24
C MET A 1 -9.30 -8.87 -4.06
N LYS A 2 -10.53 -8.42 -3.75
CA LYS A 2 -11.73 -9.28 -3.63
C LYS A 2 -12.68 -9.02 -4.80
N CYS A 3 -13.31 -10.06 -5.33
CA CYS A 3 -14.36 -9.91 -6.33
C CYS A 3 -15.58 -9.20 -5.71
N PRO A 4 -16.10 -8.13 -6.33
CA PRO A 4 -17.23 -7.37 -5.77
C PRO A 4 -18.55 -8.16 -5.85
N VAL A 5 -18.64 -9.15 -6.74
CA VAL A 5 -19.87 -9.95 -6.94
C VAL A 5 -19.96 -11.10 -5.94
N CYS A 6 -18.88 -11.87 -5.75
CA CYS A 6 -18.92 -13.11 -4.96
C CYS A 6 -17.98 -13.12 -3.74
N GLY A 7 -17.23 -12.03 -3.49
CA GLY A 7 -16.30 -11.91 -2.37
C GLY A 7 -15.04 -12.76 -2.47
N ALA A 8 -14.89 -13.60 -3.50
CA ALA A 8 -13.72 -14.44 -3.68
C ALA A 8 -12.44 -13.62 -3.79
N ILE A 9 -11.37 -14.08 -3.14
CA ILE A 9 -10.05 -13.47 -3.26
C ILE A 9 -9.54 -13.70 -4.69
N TYR A 10 -9.20 -12.61 -5.36
CA TYR A 10 -8.55 -12.60 -6.67
C TYR A 10 -7.14 -12.04 -6.53
N ARG A 11 -6.17 -12.77 -7.07
CA ARG A 11 -4.77 -12.37 -7.16
C ARG A 11 -4.45 -12.08 -8.63
N PRO A 12 -4.33 -10.80 -9.02
CA PRO A 12 -3.89 -10.42 -10.36
C PRO A 12 -2.50 -11.01 -10.64
N GLY A 13 -2.26 -11.48 -11.87
CA GLY A 13 -0.93 -11.96 -12.31
C GLY A 13 -0.80 -13.46 -12.59
N MET A 14 -1.82 -14.28 -12.34
CA MET A 14 -1.84 -15.69 -12.76
C MET A 14 -2.81 -15.90 -13.92
N GLY A 15 -2.34 -15.62 -15.14
CA GLY A 15 -3.04 -15.80 -16.41
C GLY A 15 -3.91 -14.61 -16.81
N ASN A 16 -3.98 -14.31 -18.11
CA ASN A 16 -4.75 -13.22 -18.73
C ASN A 16 -6.28 -13.31 -18.53
N SER A 17 -6.76 -14.08 -17.57
CA SER A 17 -8.18 -14.17 -17.26
C SER A 17 -8.59 -12.92 -16.50
N GLN A 18 -9.21 -12.00 -17.24
CA GLN A 18 -9.89 -10.81 -16.72
C GLN A 18 -11.17 -11.16 -15.95
N THR A 19 -11.49 -12.45 -15.76
CA THR A 19 -12.73 -12.88 -15.13
C THR A 19 -12.48 -13.54 -13.77
N CYS A 20 -13.46 -13.42 -12.89
CA CYS A 20 -13.43 -14.11 -11.60
C CYS A 20 -13.52 -15.63 -11.80
N ARG A 21 -12.56 -16.40 -11.26
CA ARG A 21 -12.58 -17.88 -11.37
C ARG A 21 -13.84 -18.53 -10.79
N ARG A 22 -14.47 -17.91 -9.78
CA ARG A 22 -15.63 -18.47 -9.08
C ARG A 22 -16.97 -18.15 -9.75
N CYS A 23 -17.21 -16.88 -10.06
CA CYS A 23 -18.51 -16.41 -10.58
C CYS A 23 -18.47 -15.99 -12.05
N LYS A 24 -17.30 -16.06 -12.72
CA LYS A 24 -17.07 -15.61 -14.10
C LYS A 24 -17.39 -14.14 -14.38
N ALA A 25 -17.66 -13.33 -13.35
CA ALA A 25 -17.83 -11.89 -13.50
C ALA A 25 -16.58 -11.26 -14.12
N ASP A 26 -16.80 -10.26 -14.96
CA ASP A 26 -15.72 -9.44 -15.52
C ASP A 26 -15.09 -8.58 -14.42
N LEU A 27 -13.76 -8.64 -14.34
CA LEU A 27 -12.93 -7.89 -13.40
C LEU A 27 -12.01 -6.90 -14.15
N SER A 28 -12.18 -6.69 -15.45
CA SER A 28 -11.31 -5.85 -16.29
C SER A 28 -11.08 -4.46 -15.69
N ASP A 29 -12.15 -3.77 -15.27
CA ASP A 29 -12.03 -2.45 -14.64
C ASP A 29 -11.32 -2.51 -13.28
N LEU A 30 -11.59 -3.55 -12.49
CA LEU A 30 -10.96 -3.69 -11.18
C LEU A 30 -9.46 -3.98 -11.31
N ILE A 31 -9.08 -4.77 -12.33
CA ILE A 31 -7.68 -5.04 -12.69
C ILE A 31 -7.02 -3.74 -13.16
N ARG A 32 -7.69 -2.97 -14.03
CA ARG A 32 -7.19 -1.68 -14.50
C ARG A 32 -6.92 -0.70 -13.37
N LEU A 33 -7.86 -0.56 -12.43
CA LEU A 33 -7.70 0.31 -11.26
C LEU A 33 -6.55 -0.17 -10.36
N HIS A 34 -6.43 -1.48 -10.16
CA HIS A 34 -5.32 -2.08 -9.41
C HIS A 34 -3.96 -1.80 -10.06
N ASP A 35 -3.85 -1.99 -11.38
CA ASP A 35 -2.60 -1.77 -12.10
C ASP A 35 -2.22 -0.29 -12.13
N GLN A 36 -3.21 0.59 -12.27
CA GLN A 36 -3.01 2.04 -12.13
C GLN A 36 -2.54 2.43 -10.72
N ALA A 37 -3.09 1.80 -9.68
CA ALA A 37 -2.62 2.02 -8.30
C ALA A 37 -1.15 1.61 -8.12
N ILE A 38 -0.74 0.46 -8.67
CA ILE A 38 0.65 0.01 -8.65
C ILE A 38 1.55 1.01 -9.39
N TRP A 39 1.09 1.54 -10.52
CA TRP A 39 1.84 2.52 -11.29
C TRP A 39 2.11 3.79 -10.48
N TYR A 40 1.08 4.36 -9.85
CA TYR A 40 1.22 5.53 -8.97
C TYR A 40 2.18 5.26 -7.79
N HIS A 41 2.08 4.09 -7.16
CA HIS A 41 2.98 3.73 -6.07
C HIS A 41 4.44 3.61 -6.53
N ARG A 42 4.70 3.04 -7.71
CA ARG A 42 6.05 3.00 -8.29
C ARG A 42 6.59 4.39 -8.57
N GLN A 43 5.74 5.29 -9.07
CA GLN A 43 6.12 6.70 -9.25
C GLN A 43 6.44 7.37 -7.90
N ALA A 44 5.64 7.11 -6.87
CA ALA A 44 5.90 7.61 -5.52
C ALA A 44 7.26 7.14 -4.97
N LEU A 45 7.60 5.86 -5.17
CA LEU A 45 8.91 5.32 -4.78
C LEU A 45 10.06 6.00 -5.52
N HIS A 46 9.91 6.26 -6.82
CA HIS A 46 10.92 6.98 -7.60
C HIS A 46 11.11 8.41 -7.09
N LEU A 47 10.01 9.14 -6.85
CA LEU A 47 10.04 10.50 -6.33
C LEU A 47 10.65 10.57 -4.92
N LEU A 48 10.35 9.59 -4.06
CA LEU A 48 10.99 9.44 -2.76
C LEU A 48 12.51 9.32 -2.88
N GLN A 49 13.01 8.53 -3.84
CA GLN A 49 14.45 8.37 -4.07
C GLN A 49 15.10 9.68 -4.55
N LEU A 50 14.35 10.53 -5.24
CA LEU A 50 14.79 11.87 -5.66
C LEU A 50 14.69 12.93 -4.55
N GLY A 51 14.15 12.58 -3.38
CA GLY A 51 13.93 13.52 -2.27
C GLY A 51 12.69 14.40 -2.42
N LEU A 52 11.85 14.15 -3.42
CA LEU A 52 10.64 14.93 -3.72
C LEU A 52 9.45 14.39 -2.90
N TYR A 53 9.49 14.61 -1.58
CA TYR A 53 8.58 13.97 -0.63
C TYR A 53 7.10 14.36 -0.81
N SER A 54 6.82 15.63 -1.09
CA SER A 54 5.44 16.11 -1.29
C SER A 54 4.80 15.44 -2.51
N GLU A 55 5.54 15.31 -3.61
CA GLU A 55 5.06 14.67 -4.83
C GLU A 55 4.94 13.15 -4.67
N ALA A 56 5.87 12.53 -3.93
CA ALA A 56 5.79 11.13 -3.56
C ALA A 56 4.51 10.84 -2.75
N LYS A 57 4.16 11.73 -1.81
CA LYS A 57 2.92 11.64 -1.02
C LYS A 57 1.69 11.72 -1.89
N VAL A 58 1.60 12.72 -2.78
CA VAL A 58 0.48 12.84 -3.73
C VAL A 58 0.31 11.56 -4.56
N ASN A 59 1.40 11.00 -5.09
CA ASN A 59 1.32 9.77 -5.88
C ASN A 59 0.93 8.56 -5.04
N ASN A 60 1.46 8.43 -3.83
CA ASN A 60 1.07 7.32 -2.95
C ASN A 60 -0.38 7.43 -2.48
N ASP A 61 -0.90 8.65 -2.29
CA ASP A 61 -2.31 8.91 -1.96
C ASP A 61 -3.22 8.52 -3.13
N GLN A 62 -2.83 8.78 -4.38
CA GLN A 62 -3.55 8.28 -5.56
C GLN A 62 -3.57 6.74 -5.60
N ALA A 63 -2.44 6.09 -5.28
CA ALA A 63 -2.38 4.63 -5.19
C ALA A 63 -3.35 4.09 -4.12
N LEU A 64 -3.38 4.69 -2.93
CA LEU A 64 -4.28 4.33 -1.85
C LEU A 64 -5.77 4.57 -2.17
N ALA A 65 -6.08 5.66 -2.88
CA ALA A 65 -7.44 5.98 -3.30
C ALA A 65 -7.99 4.96 -4.31
N LEU A 66 -7.13 4.49 -5.24
CA LEU A 66 -7.49 3.48 -6.22
C LEU A 66 -7.52 2.07 -5.62
N TYR A 67 -6.57 1.75 -4.74
CA TYR A 67 -6.47 0.44 -4.10
C TYR A 67 -5.79 0.52 -2.73
N ASN A 68 -6.57 0.42 -1.66
CA ASN A 68 -6.07 0.44 -0.28
C ASN A 68 -5.66 -0.94 0.27
N GLY A 69 -5.79 -2.00 -0.53
CA GLY A 69 -5.55 -3.38 -0.11
C GLY A 69 -4.11 -3.86 -0.31
N ASN A 70 -3.14 -2.94 -0.41
CA ASN A 70 -1.71 -3.25 -0.50
C ASN A 70 -1.00 -2.67 0.74
N GLY A 71 -0.32 -3.53 1.51
CA GLY A 71 0.43 -3.12 2.69
C GLY A 71 1.56 -2.15 2.38
N ASP A 72 2.20 -2.28 1.21
CA ASP A 72 3.33 -1.42 0.81
C ASP A 72 2.93 0.05 0.66
N PHE A 73 1.69 0.31 0.26
CA PHE A 73 1.19 1.68 0.08
C PHE A 73 1.06 2.37 1.44
N HIS A 74 0.53 1.65 2.43
CA HIS A 74 0.47 2.15 3.82
C HIS A 74 1.86 2.27 4.44
N ALA A 75 2.77 1.34 4.15
CA ALA A 75 4.14 1.39 4.64
C ALA A 75 4.89 2.62 4.10
N LEU A 76 4.72 2.95 2.81
CA LEU A 76 5.27 4.15 2.20
C LEU A 76 4.63 5.42 2.78
N ALA A 77 3.31 5.44 3.01
CA ALA A 77 2.64 6.56 3.66
C ALA A 77 3.23 6.83 5.05
N GLY A 78 3.46 5.78 5.85
CA GLY A 78 4.10 5.91 7.16
C GLY A 78 5.51 6.47 7.06
N LYS A 79 6.31 6.01 6.09
CA LYS A 79 7.65 6.54 5.84
C LYS A 79 7.63 8.03 5.47
N LEU A 80 6.72 8.45 4.60
CA LEU A 80 6.59 9.85 4.19
C LEU A 80 6.16 10.75 5.36
N LEU A 81 5.22 10.31 6.18
CA LEU A 81 4.80 11.04 7.40
C LEU A 81 5.94 11.15 8.42
N ALA A 82 6.74 10.09 8.59
CA ALA A 82 7.90 10.13 9.48
C ALA A 82 8.97 11.11 8.97
N LEU A 83 9.17 11.22 7.65
CA LEU A 83 10.06 12.23 7.05
C LEU A 83 9.56 13.67 7.26
N GLU A 84 8.24 13.86 7.36
CA GLU A 84 7.61 15.13 7.76
C GLU A 84 7.67 15.39 9.28
N GLY A 85 8.18 14.44 10.07
CA GLY A 85 8.24 14.52 11.54
C GLY A 85 6.94 14.12 12.24
N ASN A 86 5.92 13.68 11.50
CA ASN A 86 4.64 13.22 12.06
C ASN A 86 4.68 11.72 12.39
N PHE A 87 5.39 11.39 13.47
CA PHE A 87 5.51 10.01 13.94
C PHE A 87 4.19 9.35 14.39
N PRO A 88 3.25 10.04 15.07
CA PRO A 88 1.97 9.42 15.48
C PRO A 88 1.16 8.88 14.29
N ASP A 89 1.04 9.66 13.22
CA ASP A 89 0.31 9.22 12.03
C ASP A 89 1.12 8.17 11.26
N ALA A 90 2.46 8.28 11.24
CA ALA A 90 3.33 7.27 10.65
C ALA A 90 3.15 5.88 11.29
N ILE A 91 3.08 5.81 12.61
CA ILE A 91 2.80 4.58 13.38
C ILE A 91 1.45 3.99 12.97
N THR A 92 0.42 4.84 12.85
CA THR A 92 -0.91 4.41 12.43
C THR A 92 -0.87 3.79 11.04
N CYS A 93 -0.15 4.41 10.10
CA CYS A 93 0.04 3.86 8.75
C CYS A 93 0.79 2.53 8.74
N TRP A 94 1.88 2.37 9.50
CA TRP A 94 2.59 1.09 9.58
C TRP A 94 1.75 -0.02 10.25
N GLN A 95 0.94 0.32 11.25
CA GLN A 95 -0.01 -0.63 11.82
C GLN A 95 -1.07 -1.06 10.80
N LEU A 96 -1.57 -0.13 9.96
CA LEU A 96 -2.47 -0.47 8.87
C LEU A 96 -1.79 -1.37 7.83
N ALA A 97 -0.51 -1.09 7.50
CA ALA A 97 0.26 -1.95 6.60
C ALA A 97 0.32 -3.40 7.11
N LEU A 98 0.60 -3.62 8.40
CA LEU A 98 0.62 -4.96 9.01
C LEU A 98 -0.77 -5.60 9.15
N ARG A 99 -1.85 -4.82 9.26
CA ARG A 99 -3.22 -5.37 9.22
C ARG A 99 -3.59 -5.90 7.83
N VAL A 100 -3.11 -5.23 6.78
CA VAL A 100 -3.36 -5.61 5.38
C VAL A 100 -2.44 -6.74 4.93
N ASP A 101 -1.16 -6.63 5.28
CA ASP A 101 -0.11 -7.60 5.02
C ASP A 101 0.72 -7.84 6.29
N PRO A 102 0.39 -8.88 7.07
CA PRO A 102 1.11 -9.21 8.30
C PRO A 102 2.61 -9.51 8.10
N GLN A 103 3.07 -9.74 6.87
CA GLN A 103 4.48 -10.02 6.56
C GLN A 103 5.21 -8.78 6.00
N ASN A 104 4.61 -7.59 6.10
CA ASN A 104 5.24 -6.37 5.59
C ASN A 104 6.48 -6.00 6.42
N ALA A 105 7.66 -6.39 5.91
CA ALA A 105 8.93 -6.21 6.61
C ALA A 105 9.25 -4.74 6.89
N ILE A 106 8.91 -3.83 5.97
CA ILE A 106 9.17 -2.38 6.16
C ILE A 106 8.39 -1.88 7.36
N ALA A 107 7.10 -2.20 7.44
CA ALA A 107 6.25 -1.77 8.54
C ALA A 107 6.70 -2.35 9.89
N SER A 108 7.08 -3.64 9.95
CA SER A 108 7.60 -4.27 11.17
C SER A 108 8.86 -3.56 11.66
N THR A 109 9.87 -3.42 10.79
CA THR A 109 11.13 -2.78 11.13
C THR A 109 10.94 -1.34 11.59
N CYS A 110 10.08 -0.55 10.93
CA CYS A 110 9.83 0.83 11.32
C CYS A 110 9.16 0.93 12.71
N LEU A 111 8.21 0.06 13.03
CA LEU A 111 7.57 0.03 14.35
C LEU A 111 8.53 -0.45 15.44
N GLU A 112 9.35 -1.45 15.15
CA GLU A 112 10.40 -1.93 16.06
C GLU A 112 11.39 -0.80 16.40
N MET A 113 11.91 -0.10 15.39
CA MET A 113 12.83 1.04 15.61
C MET A 113 12.24 2.10 16.54
N ILE A 114 10.97 2.45 16.35
CA ILE A 114 10.29 3.45 17.19
C ILE A 114 10.07 2.94 18.61
N SER A 115 9.72 1.66 18.77
CA SER A 115 9.55 1.05 20.09
C SER A 115 10.85 1.08 20.90
N VAL A 116 11.99 0.85 20.24
CA VAL A 116 13.32 0.91 20.86
C VAL A 116 13.64 2.33 21.31
N ILE A 117 13.38 3.35 20.49
CA ILE A 117 13.61 4.76 20.84
C ILE A 117 12.76 5.16 22.05
N ARG A 118 11.49 4.71 22.10
CA ARG A 118 10.59 5.03 23.21
C ARG A 118 11.00 4.37 24.54
N ASN A 119 11.64 3.21 24.49
CA ASN A 119 12.10 2.47 25.68
C ASN A 119 13.50 2.87 26.15
N SER A 120 14.19 3.77 25.42
CA SER A 120 15.54 4.25 25.75
C SER A 120 15.58 5.72 26.21
N ALA A 121 14.41 6.35 26.39
CA ALA A 121 14.21 7.67 27.00
C ALA A 121 13.51 7.52 28.36
#